data_AF-A0A7S1EWS3-F1
#
_entry.id   AF-A0A7S1EWS3-F1
#
_cell.length_a   1.000
_cell.length_b   1.000
_cell.length_c   1.000
_cell.angle_alpha   90.00
_cell.angle_beta   90.00
_cell.angle_gamma   90.00
#
_symmetry.space_group_name_H-M   'P 1'
#
loop_
_entity.id
_entity.type
_entity.pdbx_description
1 polymer ?
#
loop_
_entity_poly.entity_id
_entity_poly.type
_entity_poly.pdbx_seq_one_letter_code
_entity_poly.pdbx_strand_id
1 'polypeptide(L)'
;MTTAFPYHMPTIGAVVGRLEHVVEIDRASVVCPFGLISVLFFFVKYLIEKDGSDLYHARVYFSLLESFASTVHPHLLDRSSWPVKDSRLVSLRRDLLSLLPPAQDHPKTRPYIFVYDHEVAEIQALSQGASFCGKGQWGMEVHIHEWLLTSTHLTRDPAEADFFFVPAYSICMFEAGFFSLARLDELYTSMVRELPYFSKHHGRDHIFTFGSGMSASVFKSWRREIPESIFLTPETWLFNDVPDVKEPCFNTSKDIAIPGYLHRHEIWSLVSRARPLAEREHLAVFLGRTDPSRGPHPSSNGPDVRGILRRLHHEGKIFVAQDLAIPEMHAVMGNARFCFVPKGKSAWSLRFYEALFANCVPVILSDHWELPFEEFLTRTSFTIKWPESHVGDELLDFLRNHTDDALERYMSEARRHRCWYVYPSVLDEVHLAPGPDDLLSVCPNLDEENAFGGILRVLGRKRRTVGSM
;
A
#
# COMPACT_ATOMS: atom_id res chain seq x y z
N MET A 1 -30.49 -9.34 -1.04
CA MET A 1 -31.10 -10.63 -0.64
C MET A 1 -30.41 -11.11 0.63
N THR A 2 -31.09 -11.02 1.76
CA THR A 2 -30.58 -11.43 3.09
C THR A 2 -30.25 -12.92 3.08
N THR A 3 -28.97 -13.27 3.24
CA THR A 3 -28.58 -14.64 3.55
C THR A 3 -29.14 -15.02 4.90
N ALA A 4 -30.02 -16.02 4.91
CA ALA A 4 -30.49 -16.61 6.16
C ALA A 4 -29.29 -17.11 6.97
N PHE A 5 -29.28 -16.85 8.27
CA PHE A 5 -28.31 -17.46 9.17
C PHE A 5 -28.48 -18.98 9.14
N PRO A 6 -27.39 -19.78 9.20
CA PRO A 6 -27.51 -21.23 9.35
C PRO A 6 -28.32 -21.57 10.62
N TYR A 7 -29.11 -22.65 10.56
CA TYR A 7 -30.14 -23.03 11.54
C TYR A 7 -29.69 -23.19 13.02
N HIS A 8 -28.40 -23.04 13.33
CA HIS A 8 -27.80 -23.25 14.67
C HIS A 8 -26.78 -22.17 15.09
N MET A 9 -27.04 -20.88 14.87
CA MET A 9 -26.13 -19.81 15.30
C MET A 9 -25.81 -19.76 16.81
N PRO A 10 -26.74 -20.06 17.76
CA PRO A 10 -26.39 -20.10 19.18
C PRO A 10 -25.35 -21.18 19.53
N THR A 11 -25.29 -22.26 18.74
CA THR A 11 -24.32 -23.35 18.92
C THR A 11 -22.94 -23.00 18.35
N ILE A 12 -22.85 -22.03 17.42
CA ILE A 12 -21.60 -21.58 16.81
C ILE A 12 -20.75 -20.77 17.81
N GLY A 13 -21.36 -20.05 18.76
CA GLY A 13 -20.60 -19.37 19.84
C GLY A 13 -19.72 -20.34 20.64
N ALA A 14 -20.21 -21.55 20.92
CA ALA A 14 -19.45 -22.61 21.60
C ALA A 14 -18.40 -23.31 20.71
N VAL A 15 -18.44 -23.10 19.38
CA VAL A 15 -17.42 -23.58 18.43
C VAL A 15 -16.36 -22.51 18.20
N VAL A 16 -16.75 -21.24 18.10
CA VAL A 16 -15.82 -20.13 17.92
C VAL A 16 -15.05 -19.82 19.20
N GLY A 17 -15.65 -19.98 20.38
CA GLY A 17 -14.91 -19.95 21.66
C GLY A 17 -13.88 -21.08 21.81
N ARG A 18 -13.91 -22.13 20.97
CA ARG A 18 -12.85 -23.14 20.89
C ARG A 18 -11.74 -22.79 19.89
N LEU A 19 -12.03 -21.91 18.92
CA LEU A 19 -11.05 -21.39 17.97
C LEU A 19 -10.06 -20.40 18.61
N GLU A 20 -10.16 -20.09 19.91
CA GLU A 20 -9.20 -19.22 20.61
C GLU A 20 -7.76 -19.77 20.60
N HIS A 21 -7.55 -21.04 20.23
CA HIS A 21 -6.22 -21.62 20.05
C HIS A 21 -5.73 -21.51 18.61
N VAL A 22 -4.70 -20.68 18.39
CA VAL A 22 -4.00 -20.45 17.11
C VAL A 22 -3.68 -21.76 16.35
N VAL A 23 -3.28 -22.82 17.08
CA VAL A 23 -2.94 -24.13 16.51
C VAL A 23 -4.15 -24.83 15.88
N GLU A 24 -5.36 -24.67 16.43
CA GLU A 24 -6.57 -25.26 15.87
C GLU A 24 -7.05 -24.49 14.63
N ILE A 25 -6.93 -23.16 14.65
CA ILE A 25 -7.18 -22.31 13.47
C ILE A 25 -6.24 -22.69 12.33
N ASP A 26 -4.94 -22.82 12.59
CA ASP A 26 -3.94 -23.17 11.58
C ASP A 26 -4.26 -24.54 10.95
N ARG A 27 -4.56 -25.54 11.77
CA ARG A 27 -4.97 -26.87 11.27
C ARG A 27 -6.25 -26.80 10.45
N ALA A 28 -7.26 -26.06 10.91
CA ALA A 28 -8.53 -25.90 10.19
C ALA A 28 -8.34 -25.19 8.84
N SER A 29 -7.45 -24.20 8.77
CA SER A 29 -7.14 -23.45 7.55
C SER A 29 -6.54 -24.32 6.45
N VAL A 30 -5.75 -25.32 6.83
CA VAL A 30 -5.14 -26.29 5.91
C VAL A 30 -6.15 -27.35 5.44
N VAL A 31 -7.05 -27.78 6.33
CA VAL A 31 -7.99 -28.88 6.05
C VAL A 31 -9.25 -28.41 5.32
N CYS A 32 -9.83 -27.27 5.69
CA CYS A 32 -11.08 -26.76 5.12
C CYS A 32 -11.13 -25.22 5.13
N PRO A 33 -10.36 -24.54 4.26
CA PRO A 33 -10.28 -23.08 4.24
C PRO A 33 -11.64 -22.41 3.99
N PHE A 34 -12.45 -22.95 3.08
CA PHE A 34 -13.82 -22.48 2.82
C PHE A 34 -14.76 -22.70 4.01
N GLY A 35 -14.57 -23.76 4.80
CA GLY A 35 -15.34 -23.97 6.04
C GLY A 35 -15.03 -22.89 7.07
N LEU A 36 -13.75 -22.64 7.31
CA LEU A 36 -13.27 -21.62 8.25
C LEU A 36 -13.74 -20.21 7.86
N ILE A 37 -13.57 -19.83 6.59
CA ILE A 37 -14.04 -18.52 6.08
C ILE A 37 -15.56 -18.39 6.27
N SER A 38 -16.34 -19.46 6.05
CA SER A 38 -17.79 -19.42 6.26
C SER A 38 -18.17 -19.18 7.72
N VAL A 39 -17.53 -19.90 8.64
CA VAL A 39 -17.79 -19.76 10.08
C VAL A 39 -17.45 -18.35 10.53
N LEU A 40 -16.27 -17.83 10.17
CA LEU A 40 -15.85 -16.47 10.52
C LEU A 40 -16.78 -15.42 9.92
N PHE A 41 -17.19 -15.56 8.65
CA PHE A 41 -18.12 -14.64 7.99
C PHE A 41 -19.46 -14.55 8.75
N PHE A 42 -20.09 -15.69 9.03
CA PHE A 42 -21.38 -15.70 9.71
C PHE A 42 -21.25 -15.26 11.18
N PHE A 43 -20.11 -15.53 11.82
CA PHE A 43 -19.85 -15.09 13.18
C PHE A 43 -19.70 -13.57 13.27
N VAL A 44 -18.88 -12.97 12.40
CA VAL A 44 -18.76 -11.50 12.33
C VAL A 44 -20.11 -10.86 12.00
N LYS A 45 -20.85 -11.40 11.02
CA LYS A 45 -22.21 -10.94 10.69
C LYS A 45 -23.15 -11.01 11.90
N TYR A 46 -23.03 -12.04 12.72
CA TYR A 46 -23.81 -12.17 13.96
C TYR A 46 -23.43 -11.10 14.98
N LEU A 47 -22.13 -10.87 15.21
CA LEU A 47 -21.67 -9.81 16.11
C LEU A 47 -22.18 -8.44 15.66
N ILE A 48 -22.13 -8.14 14.37
CA ILE A 48 -22.62 -6.88 13.80
C ILE A 48 -24.15 -6.74 13.93
N GLU A 49 -24.92 -7.76 13.54
CA GLU A 49 -26.39 -7.64 13.42
C GLU A 49 -27.17 -7.94 14.71
N LYS A 50 -26.58 -8.70 15.65
CA LYS A 50 -27.29 -9.21 16.83
C LYS A 50 -26.66 -8.80 18.15
N ASP A 51 -25.35 -8.61 18.17
CA ASP A 51 -24.59 -8.25 19.36
C ASP A 51 -23.81 -6.95 19.12
N GLY A 52 -24.52 -5.91 18.64
CA GLY A 52 -23.94 -4.62 18.22
C GLY A 52 -23.17 -3.86 19.30
N SER A 53 -22.98 -4.45 20.48
CA SER A 53 -22.10 -4.03 21.56
C SER A 53 -20.66 -4.57 21.47
N ASP A 54 -20.42 -5.68 20.76
CA ASP A 54 -19.09 -6.34 20.71
C ASP A 54 -18.33 -6.05 19.40
N LEU A 55 -18.12 -4.76 19.13
CA LEU A 55 -17.36 -4.30 17.96
C LEU A 55 -15.89 -4.71 18.02
N TYR A 56 -15.34 -4.93 19.22
CA TYR A 56 -13.97 -5.38 19.38
C TYR A 56 -13.78 -6.77 18.77
N HIS A 57 -14.57 -7.77 19.18
CA HIS A 57 -14.44 -9.11 18.61
C HIS A 57 -14.86 -9.13 17.14
N ALA A 58 -15.86 -8.34 16.74
CA ALA A 58 -16.27 -8.25 15.34
C ALA A 58 -15.08 -7.90 14.43
N ARG A 59 -14.23 -6.96 14.86
CA ARG A 59 -13.02 -6.57 14.13
C ARG A 59 -11.94 -7.64 14.15
N VAL A 60 -11.64 -8.22 15.31
CA VAL A 60 -10.63 -9.27 15.44
C VAL A 60 -10.96 -10.46 14.52
N TYR A 61 -12.20 -10.92 14.53
CA TYR A 61 -12.62 -12.03 13.68
C TYR A 61 -12.75 -11.64 12.21
N PHE A 62 -13.06 -10.37 11.90
CA PHE A 62 -13.07 -9.88 10.53
C PHE A 62 -11.65 -9.80 9.94
N SER A 63 -10.68 -9.31 10.71
CA SER A 63 -9.26 -9.34 10.33
C SER A 63 -8.80 -10.76 10.00
N LEU A 64 -9.14 -11.72 10.87
CA LEU A 64 -8.84 -13.13 10.65
C LEU A 64 -9.54 -13.67 9.39
N LEU A 65 -10.82 -13.33 9.20
CA LEU A 65 -11.59 -13.66 8.01
C LEU A 65 -10.92 -13.15 6.73
N GLU A 66 -10.48 -11.89 6.71
CA GLU A 66 -9.78 -11.29 5.57
C GLU A 66 -8.43 -11.96 5.31
N SER A 67 -7.68 -12.27 6.36
CA SER A 67 -6.39 -12.95 6.22
C SER A 67 -6.53 -14.26 5.46
N PHE A 68 -7.58 -15.03 5.72
CA PHE A 68 -7.88 -16.25 4.96
C PHE A 68 -8.52 -15.98 3.60
N ALA A 69 -9.52 -15.11 3.52
CA ALA A 69 -10.26 -14.84 2.29
C ALA A 69 -9.35 -14.27 1.18
N SER A 70 -8.39 -13.44 1.55
CA SER A 70 -7.39 -12.87 0.65
C SER A 70 -6.43 -13.89 0.02
N THR A 71 -6.30 -15.10 0.60
CA THR A 71 -5.53 -16.19 -0.04
C THR A 71 -6.29 -16.86 -1.18
N VAL A 72 -7.60 -16.60 -1.28
CA VAL A 72 -8.47 -17.19 -2.29
C VAL A 72 -8.77 -16.15 -3.36
N HIS A 73 -8.54 -16.52 -4.62
CA HIS A 73 -8.83 -15.64 -5.73
C HIS A 73 -10.33 -15.28 -5.76
N PRO A 74 -10.74 -13.99 -5.80
CA PRO A 74 -12.13 -13.57 -5.67
C PRO A 74 -13.09 -14.24 -6.67
N HIS A 75 -12.67 -14.43 -7.93
CA HIS A 75 -13.46 -15.19 -8.91
C HIS A 75 -13.82 -16.62 -8.47
N LEU A 76 -12.99 -17.30 -7.67
CA LEU A 76 -13.35 -18.61 -7.12
C LEU A 76 -14.50 -18.49 -6.12
N LEU A 77 -14.50 -17.43 -5.30
CA LEU A 77 -15.59 -17.14 -4.36
C LEU A 77 -16.87 -16.79 -5.13
N ASP A 78 -16.76 -15.95 -6.16
CA ASP A 78 -17.92 -15.45 -6.88
C ASP A 78 -18.54 -16.49 -7.82
N ARG A 79 -17.73 -17.31 -8.51
CA ARG A 79 -18.23 -18.31 -9.47
C ARG A 79 -18.65 -19.64 -8.84
N SER A 80 -18.24 -19.93 -7.61
CA SER A 80 -18.64 -21.17 -6.92
C SER A 80 -20.10 -21.16 -6.47
N SER A 81 -20.65 -22.29 -6.02
CA SER A 81 -21.96 -22.33 -5.33
C SER A 81 -21.87 -21.97 -3.84
N TRP A 82 -20.69 -21.56 -3.38
CA TRP A 82 -20.39 -21.33 -1.97
C TRP A 82 -21.12 -20.08 -1.41
N PRO A 83 -21.62 -20.10 -0.16
CA PRO A 83 -22.40 -19.01 0.43
C PRO A 83 -21.64 -17.71 0.70
N VAL A 84 -20.31 -17.72 0.83
CA VAL A 84 -19.55 -16.47 1.06
C VAL A 84 -19.00 -15.97 -0.27
N LYS A 85 -19.52 -14.83 -0.73
CA LYS A 85 -19.11 -14.16 -1.98
C LYS A 85 -18.19 -13.00 -1.66
N ASP A 86 -17.34 -12.60 -2.61
CA ASP A 86 -16.48 -11.43 -2.39
C ASP A 86 -17.31 -10.17 -2.15
N SER A 87 -18.35 -9.96 -2.96
CA SER A 87 -19.35 -8.89 -2.75
C SER A 87 -19.99 -8.89 -1.36
N ARG A 88 -20.14 -10.06 -0.72
CA ARG A 88 -20.67 -10.18 0.65
C ARG A 88 -19.62 -9.83 1.69
N LEU A 89 -18.35 -10.20 1.46
CA LEU A 89 -17.24 -9.77 2.32
C LEU A 89 -17.06 -8.26 2.28
N VAL A 90 -17.15 -7.64 1.10
CA VAL A 90 -17.11 -6.19 0.93
C VAL A 90 -18.27 -5.51 1.66
N SER A 91 -19.50 -6.01 1.52
CA SER A 91 -20.65 -5.48 2.26
C SER A 91 -20.44 -5.59 3.77
N LEU A 92 -20.02 -6.76 4.26
CA LEU A 92 -19.78 -6.99 5.68
C LEU A 92 -18.69 -6.05 6.22
N ARG A 93 -17.63 -5.82 5.45
CA ARG A 93 -16.58 -4.85 5.77
C ARG A 93 -17.15 -3.45 5.93
N ARG A 94 -17.94 -3.00 4.96
CA ARG A 94 -18.52 -1.66 4.96
C ARG A 94 -19.46 -1.47 6.14
N ASP A 95 -20.28 -2.48 6.43
CA ASP A 95 -21.17 -2.46 7.58
C ASP A 95 -20.36 -2.34 8.88
N LEU A 96 -19.27 -3.10 9.01
CA LEU A 96 -18.35 -3.00 10.15
C LEU A 96 -17.72 -1.60 10.26
N LEU A 97 -17.13 -1.08 9.18
CA LEU A 97 -16.50 0.25 9.14
C LEU A 97 -17.50 1.36 9.52
N SER A 98 -18.76 1.23 9.09
CA SER A 98 -19.82 2.21 9.40
C SER A 98 -20.24 2.25 10.86
N LEU A 99 -19.94 1.18 11.61
CA LEU A 99 -20.22 1.07 13.05
C LEU A 99 -19.03 1.54 13.91
N LEU A 100 -17.85 1.70 13.32
CA LEU A 100 -16.71 2.20 14.06
C LEU A 100 -16.94 3.68 14.42
N PRO A 101 -16.60 4.09 15.65
CA PRO A 101 -16.55 5.52 15.94
C PRO A 101 -15.56 6.17 14.97
N PRO A 102 -15.84 7.40 14.49
CA PRO A 102 -14.83 8.16 13.77
C PRO A 102 -13.55 8.23 14.62
N ALA A 103 -12.38 8.21 13.97
CA ALA A 103 -11.08 8.18 14.63
C ALA A 103 -10.92 9.39 15.57
N GLN A 104 -11.28 9.19 16.85
CA GLN A 104 -11.41 10.20 17.92
C GLN A 104 -12.23 11.45 17.55
N ASP A 105 -12.76 12.14 18.55
CA ASP A 105 -13.54 13.39 18.41
C ASP A 105 -12.59 14.56 18.10
N HIS A 106 -11.78 14.42 17.05
CA HIS A 106 -10.99 15.53 16.52
C HIS A 106 -11.94 16.47 15.78
N PRO A 107 -11.85 17.79 16.02
CA PRO A 107 -12.66 18.75 15.28
C PRO A 107 -12.44 18.54 13.79
N LYS A 108 -13.51 18.51 13.00
CA LYS A 108 -13.45 18.37 11.55
C LYS A 108 -12.40 19.33 10.97
N THR A 109 -11.28 18.79 10.51
CA THR A 109 -10.19 19.55 9.91
C THR A 109 -10.26 19.46 8.40
N ARG A 110 -10.06 20.59 7.72
CA ARG A 110 -9.94 20.59 6.26
C ARG A 110 -8.63 19.92 5.81
N PRO A 111 -8.58 19.34 4.59
CA PRO A 111 -9.63 19.37 3.56
C PRO A 111 -10.78 18.40 3.82
N TYR A 112 -11.99 18.75 3.36
CA TYR A 112 -13.11 17.82 3.30
C TYR A 112 -13.11 17.03 2.00
N ILE A 113 -13.30 15.73 2.09
CA ILE A 113 -13.22 14.82 0.95
C ILE A 113 -14.55 14.09 0.83
N PHE A 114 -15.22 14.27 -0.31
CA PHE A 114 -16.36 13.45 -0.69
C PHE A 114 -15.84 12.17 -1.34
N VAL A 115 -16.32 11.02 -0.89
CA VAL A 115 -15.97 9.72 -1.48
C VAL A 115 -17.14 9.29 -2.36
N TYR A 116 -16.90 9.07 -3.65
CA TYR A 116 -17.91 8.44 -4.49
C TYR A 116 -18.20 7.03 -4.01
N ASP A 117 -19.48 6.67 -4.00
CA ASP A 117 -19.93 5.35 -3.58
C ASP A 117 -20.27 4.46 -4.78
N HIS A 118 -20.97 3.37 -4.50
CA HIS A 118 -21.34 2.35 -5.49
C HIS A 118 -22.57 2.70 -6.33
N GLU A 119 -23.07 3.95 -6.28
CA GLU A 119 -24.13 4.39 -7.21
C GLU A 119 -23.63 4.42 -8.66
N VAL A 120 -22.32 4.58 -8.87
CA VAL A 120 -21.66 4.41 -10.17
C VAL A 120 -21.22 2.95 -10.33
N ALA A 121 -21.83 2.24 -11.28
CA ALA A 121 -21.63 0.80 -11.47
C ALA A 121 -20.15 0.43 -11.74
N GLU A 122 -19.41 1.29 -12.43
CA GLU A 122 -17.99 1.10 -12.71
C GLU A 122 -17.13 1.23 -11.46
N ILE A 123 -17.47 2.11 -10.52
CA ILE A 123 -16.79 2.19 -9.22
C ILE A 123 -16.97 0.87 -8.49
N GLN A 124 -18.20 0.34 -8.45
CA GLN A 124 -18.46 -0.96 -7.84
C GLN A 124 -17.62 -2.09 -8.48
N ALA A 125 -17.47 -2.09 -9.81
CA ALA A 125 -16.67 -3.09 -10.51
C ALA A 125 -15.16 -2.92 -10.27
N LEU A 126 -14.66 -1.69 -10.13
CA LEU A 126 -13.24 -1.38 -9.93
C LEU A 126 -12.80 -1.45 -8.48
N SER A 127 -13.73 -1.32 -7.53
CA SER A 127 -13.48 -1.39 -6.08
C SER A 127 -13.96 -2.69 -5.44
N GLN A 128 -14.29 -3.72 -6.24
CA GLN A 128 -14.53 -5.07 -5.72
C GLN A 128 -13.22 -5.76 -5.34
N GLY A 129 -13.25 -6.85 -4.58
CA GLY A 129 -12.04 -7.62 -4.25
C GLY A 129 -11.15 -7.00 -3.18
N ALA A 130 -11.67 -6.08 -2.37
CA ALA A 130 -10.89 -5.35 -1.36
C ALA A 130 -10.07 -6.27 -0.42
N SER A 131 -10.59 -7.46 -0.09
CA SER A 131 -9.86 -8.46 0.72
C SER A 131 -8.59 -8.94 0.02
N PHE A 132 -8.70 -9.21 -1.29
CA PHE A 132 -7.59 -9.68 -2.09
C PHE A 132 -6.62 -8.53 -2.42
N CYS A 133 -7.16 -7.37 -2.77
CA CYS A 133 -6.38 -6.20 -3.18
C CYS A 133 -5.75 -5.40 -2.05
N GLY A 134 -6.16 -5.60 -0.79
CA GLY A 134 -5.59 -4.95 0.39
C GLY A 134 -4.21 -5.49 0.81
N LYS A 135 -3.66 -6.46 0.06
CA LYS A 135 -2.36 -7.09 0.32
C LYS A 135 -1.31 -6.73 -0.72
N GLY A 136 -0.05 -6.92 -0.30
CA GLY A 136 1.12 -6.66 -1.13
C GLY A 136 1.25 -5.19 -1.50
N GLN A 137 2.18 -4.88 -2.41
CA GLN A 137 2.55 -3.50 -2.66
C GLN A 137 1.38 -2.60 -3.07
N TRP A 138 0.34 -3.14 -3.74
CA TRP A 138 -0.86 -2.44 -4.24
C TRP A 138 -1.90 -2.07 -3.18
N GLY A 139 -1.77 -2.64 -1.97
CA GLY A 139 -2.75 -2.51 -0.89
C GLY A 139 -3.12 -1.07 -0.55
N MET A 140 -2.24 -0.11 -0.84
CA MET A 140 -2.48 1.30 -0.53
C MET A 140 -3.78 1.84 -1.15
N GLU A 141 -4.23 1.34 -2.32
CA GLU A 141 -5.46 1.80 -2.96
C GLU A 141 -6.69 1.46 -2.08
N VAL A 142 -6.67 0.26 -1.48
CA VAL A 142 -7.71 -0.20 -0.55
C VAL A 142 -7.60 0.55 0.78
N HIS A 143 -6.40 0.62 1.37
CA HIS A 143 -6.21 1.24 2.68
C HIS A 143 -6.52 2.74 2.67
N ILE A 144 -6.19 3.48 1.60
CA ILE A 144 -6.59 4.89 1.44
C ILE A 144 -8.11 5.03 1.37
N HIS A 145 -8.77 4.18 0.58
CA HIS A 145 -10.23 4.22 0.46
C HIS A 145 -10.90 3.95 1.82
N GLU A 146 -10.48 2.91 2.53
CA GLU A 146 -11.06 2.53 3.82
C GLU A 146 -10.82 3.56 4.92
N TRP A 147 -9.61 4.12 4.98
CA TRP A 147 -9.31 5.21 5.88
C TRP A 147 -10.19 6.43 5.59
N LEU A 148 -10.37 6.82 4.32
CA LEU A 148 -11.26 7.93 3.98
C LEU A 148 -12.70 7.70 4.45
N LEU A 149 -13.22 6.47 4.38
CA LEU A 149 -14.58 6.13 4.83
C LEU A 149 -14.80 6.27 6.35
N THR A 150 -13.72 6.28 7.14
CA THR A 150 -13.75 6.37 8.61
C THR A 150 -13.11 7.65 9.16
N SER A 151 -12.54 8.47 8.28
CA SER A 151 -11.80 9.69 8.61
C SER A 151 -12.73 10.85 8.96
N THR A 152 -12.27 11.73 9.85
CA THR A 152 -12.92 13.02 10.17
C THR A 152 -12.93 13.99 8.99
N HIS A 153 -12.14 13.71 7.95
CA HIS A 153 -12.11 14.44 6.68
C HIS A 153 -13.26 14.07 5.74
N LEU A 154 -13.98 12.96 5.98
CA LEU A 154 -15.10 12.54 5.15
C LEU A 154 -16.26 13.56 5.22
N THR A 155 -16.78 13.93 4.06
CA THR A 155 -18.09 14.60 3.96
C THR A 155 -19.04 13.79 3.09
N ARG A 156 -20.32 13.79 3.49
CA ARG A 156 -21.44 13.27 2.67
C ARG A 156 -22.13 14.38 1.88
N ASP A 157 -21.79 15.64 2.16
CA ASP A 157 -22.29 16.78 1.40
C ASP A 157 -21.27 17.19 0.32
N PRO A 158 -21.57 16.96 -0.98
CA PRO A 158 -20.68 17.35 -2.07
C PRO A 158 -20.50 18.88 -2.17
N ALA A 159 -21.38 19.69 -1.58
CA ALA A 159 -21.25 21.15 -1.57
C ALA A 159 -20.17 21.65 -0.61
N GLU A 160 -19.86 20.90 0.45
CA GLU A 160 -18.82 21.24 1.42
C GLU A 160 -17.43 20.67 1.05
N ALA A 161 -17.39 19.75 0.08
CA ALA A 161 -16.18 19.04 -0.32
C ALA A 161 -15.12 19.98 -0.92
N ASP A 162 -13.87 19.84 -0.46
CA ASP A 162 -12.69 20.42 -1.08
C ASP A 162 -12.17 19.53 -2.22
N PHE A 163 -12.35 18.21 -2.08
CA PHE A 163 -11.91 17.20 -3.05
C PHE A 163 -12.92 16.05 -3.17
N PHE A 164 -12.84 15.32 -4.28
CA PHE A 164 -13.65 14.15 -4.58
C PHE A 164 -12.75 12.94 -4.81
N PHE A 165 -12.83 11.93 -3.94
CA PHE A 165 -12.08 10.68 -4.11
C PHE A 165 -12.89 9.68 -4.94
N VAL A 166 -12.25 9.09 -5.96
CA VAL A 166 -12.84 8.07 -6.83
C VAL A 166 -12.21 6.70 -6.53
N PRO A 167 -12.90 5.79 -5.82
CA PRO A 167 -12.34 4.49 -5.48
C PRO A 167 -12.11 3.59 -6.71
N ALA A 168 -10.90 3.06 -6.86
CA ALA A 168 -10.56 2.07 -7.86
C ALA A 168 -9.30 1.28 -7.47
N TYR A 169 -9.33 -0.05 -7.61
CA TYR A 169 -8.22 -0.96 -7.29
C TYR A 169 -7.54 -1.51 -8.54
N SER A 170 -7.39 -0.64 -9.55
CA SER A 170 -7.24 -1.06 -10.94
C SER A 170 -5.97 -1.83 -11.24
N ILE A 171 -4.85 -1.52 -10.59
CA ILE A 171 -3.65 -2.32 -10.80
C ILE A 171 -3.82 -3.73 -10.23
N CYS A 172 -4.36 -3.86 -9.02
CA CYS A 172 -4.59 -5.17 -8.42
C CYS A 172 -5.50 -6.01 -9.33
N MET A 173 -6.58 -5.41 -9.84
CA MET A 173 -7.52 -6.07 -10.74
C MET A 173 -6.87 -6.50 -12.06
N PHE A 174 -5.92 -5.72 -12.59
CA PHE A 174 -5.13 -6.11 -13.75
C PHE A 174 -4.17 -7.27 -13.45
N GLU A 175 -3.35 -7.15 -12.41
CA GLU A 175 -2.33 -8.14 -12.05
C GLU A 175 -2.94 -9.48 -11.64
N ALA A 176 -4.14 -9.45 -11.05
CA ALA A 176 -4.92 -10.64 -10.74
C ALA A 176 -5.72 -11.19 -11.94
N GLY A 177 -5.67 -10.53 -13.10
CA GLY A 177 -6.30 -11.01 -14.32
C GLY A 177 -7.82 -10.83 -14.39
N PHE A 178 -8.42 -9.98 -13.56
CA PHE A 178 -9.84 -9.63 -13.64
C PHE A 178 -10.15 -8.82 -14.90
N PHE A 179 -9.27 -7.88 -15.23
CA PHE A 179 -9.45 -6.97 -16.36
C PHE A 179 -8.17 -6.87 -17.17
N SER A 180 -8.30 -6.83 -18.50
CA SER A 180 -7.22 -6.39 -19.38
C SER A 180 -7.06 -4.88 -19.31
N LEU A 181 -5.90 -4.34 -19.74
CA LEU A 181 -5.71 -2.88 -19.84
C LEU A 181 -6.74 -2.21 -20.76
N ALA A 182 -7.15 -2.88 -21.85
CA ALA A 182 -8.20 -2.37 -22.72
C ALA A 182 -9.54 -2.26 -21.99
N ARG A 183 -9.88 -3.28 -21.19
CA ARG A 183 -11.11 -3.27 -20.40
C ARG A 183 -11.08 -2.22 -19.28
N LEU A 184 -9.92 -2.03 -18.64
CA LEU A 184 -9.75 -0.96 -17.67
C LEU A 184 -9.93 0.42 -18.31
N ASP A 185 -9.39 0.63 -19.51
CA ASP A 185 -9.57 1.89 -20.25
C ASP A 185 -11.05 2.22 -20.50
N GLU A 186 -11.82 1.21 -20.91
CA GLU A 186 -13.27 1.33 -21.10
C GLU A 186 -14.00 1.65 -19.79
N LEU A 187 -13.70 0.91 -18.71
CA LEU A 187 -14.32 1.11 -17.40
C LEU A 187 -14.04 2.49 -16.83
N TYR A 188 -12.79 2.95 -16.86
CA TYR A 188 -12.43 4.29 -16.41
C TYR A 188 -13.10 5.38 -17.26
N THR A 189 -13.10 5.22 -18.59
CA THR A 189 -13.75 6.19 -19.49
C THR A 189 -15.25 6.29 -19.20
N SER A 190 -15.92 5.16 -18.99
CA SER A 190 -17.34 5.12 -18.64
C SER A 190 -17.58 5.75 -17.27
N MET A 191 -16.82 5.32 -16.26
CA MET A 191 -16.89 5.85 -14.89
C MET A 191 -16.79 7.37 -14.85
N VAL A 192 -15.77 7.96 -15.48
CA VAL A 192 -15.53 9.42 -15.46
C VAL A 192 -16.70 10.20 -16.04
N ARG A 193 -17.39 9.66 -17.05
CA ARG A 193 -18.57 10.30 -17.66
C ARG A 193 -19.79 10.27 -16.76
N GLU A 194 -19.91 9.25 -15.92
CA GLU A 194 -21.01 9.07 -14.99
C GLU A 194 -20.79 9.79 -13.64
N LEU A 195 -19.58 10.33 -13.38
CA LEU A 195 -19.31 11.07 -12.14
C LEU A 195 -20.07 12.42 -12.11
N PRO A 196 -21.08 12.59 -11.23
CA PRO A 196 -21.97 13.76 -11.26
C PRO A 196 -21.30 15.11 -10.99
N TYR A 197 -20.16 15.13 -10.31
CA TYR A 197 -19.46 16.36 -9.90
C TYR A 197 -18.18 16.64 -10.72
N PHE A 198 -17.80 15.73 -11.61
CA PHE A 198 -16.52 15.80 -12.33
C PHE A 198 -16.42 17.02 -13.27
N SER A 199 -17.50 17.31 -13.99
CA SER A 199 -17.54 18.40 -14.96
C SER A 199 -17.45 19.80 -14.34
N LYS A 200 -17.78 19.94 -13.04
CA LYS A 200 -17.82 21.24 -12.32
C LYS A 200 -16.46 21.94 -12.31
N HIS A 201 -15.39 21.18 -12.13
CA HIS A 201 -14.01 21.68 -12.09
C HIS A 201 -13.09 20.93 -13.07
N HIS A 202 -13.67 20.23 -14.04
CA HIS A 202 -12.95 19.42 -15.03
C HIS A 202 -11.94 18.46 -14.38
N GLY A 203 -12.35 17.81 -13.29
CA GLY A 203 -11.53 16.85 -12.54
C GLY A 203 -10.43 17.45 -11.65
N ARG A 204 -10.22 18.77 -11.62
CA ARG A 204 -9.10 19.40 -10.87
C ARG A 204 -9.13 19.17 -9.36
N ASP A 205 -10.28 18.80 -8.82
CA ASP A 205 -10.56 18.46 -7.44
C ASP A 205 -10.80 16.94 -7.23
N HIS A 206 -10.67 16.13 -8.29
CA HIS A 206 -10.83 14.68 -8.23
C HIS A 206 -9.51 13.98 -7.99
N ILE A 207 -9.53 13.05 -7.04
CA ILE A 207 -8.38 12.24 -6.61
C ILE A 207 -8.56 10.82 -7.14
N PHE A 208 -7.54 10.35 -7.87
CA PHE A 208 -7.43 8.98 -8.36
C PHE A 208 -6.16 8.33 -7.80
N THR A 209 -6.25 7.05 -7.43
CA THR A 209 -5.11 6.26 -6.99
C THR A 209 -4.57 5.40 -8.13
N PHE A 210 -3.25 5.36 -8.28
CA PHE A 210 -2.55 4.48 -9.21
C PHE A 210 -1.35 3.84 -8.51
N GLY A 211 -1.58 2.73 -7.82
CA GLY A 211 -0.68 2.12 -6.84
C GLY A 211 0.50 1.32 -7.40
N SER A 212 1.01 1.66 -8.59
CA SER A 212 1.98 0.81 -9.30
C SER A 212 2.99 1.57 -10.12
N GLY A 213 4.01 0.84 -10.59
CA GLY A 213 4.94 1.32 -11.61
C GLY A 213 4.27 1.73 -12.93
N MET A 214 3.10 1.21 -13.29
CA MET A 214 2.39 1.68 -14.49
C MET A 214 1.73 3.05 -14.29
N SER A 215 1.57 3.50 -13.05
CA SER A 215 0.86 4.73 -12.69
C SER A 215 -0.47 4.84 -13.45
N ALA A 216 -0.84 6.02 -13.93
CA ALA A 216 -2.06 6.25 -14.71
C ALA A 216 -2.11 5.48 -16.05
N SER A 217 -1.03 4.81 -16.49
CA SER A 217 -1.03 4.05 -17.75
C SER A 217 -1.93 2.81 -17.73
N VAL A 218 -2.42 2.38 -16.55
CA VAL A 218 -3.51 1.40 -16.45
C VAL A 218 -4.82 1.92 -17.07
N PHE A 219 -4.96 3.24 -17.16
CA PHE A 219 -6.03 3.94 -17.85
C PHE A 219 -5.44 4.65 -19.08
N LYS A 220 -5.28 3.94 -20.20
CA LYS A 220 -4.57 4.44 -21.40
C LYS A 220 -5.03 5.84 -21.87
N SER A 221 -6.31 6.14 -21.72
CA SER A 221 -6.97 7.38 -22.12
C SER A 221 -6.90 8.50 -21.07
N TRP A 222 -6.18 8.33 -19.95
CA TRP A 222 -6.14 9.28 -18.84
C TRP A 222 -5.77 10.71 -19.26
N ARG A 223 -4.85 10.87 -20.22
CA ARG A 223 -4.43 12.20 -20.74
C ARG A 223 -5.57 12.97 -21.42
N ARG A 224 -6.59 12.26 -21.89
CA ARG A 224 -7.78 12.85 -22.50
C ARG A 224 -8.88 13.05 -21.47
N GLU A 225 -9.10 12.06 -20.61
CA GLU A 225 -10.29 12.01 -19.75
C GLU A 225 -10.08 12.68 -18.38
N ILE A 226 -8.86 12.59 -17.79
CA ILE A 226 -8.54 13.10 -16.45
C ILE A 226 -7.18 13.85 -16.36
N PRO A 227 -6.78 14.67 -17.35
CA PRO A 227 -5.44 15.26 -17.39
C PRO A 227 -5.13 16.18 -16.20
N GLU A 228 -6.15 16.83 -15.64
CA GLU A 228 -6.03 17.84 -14.59
C GLU A 228 -6.28 17.29 -13.18
N SER A 229 -6.70 16.01 -13.07
CA SER A 229 -7.01 15.36 -11.81
C SER A 229 -5.76 15.08 -10.98
N ILE A 230 -5.94 14.91 -9.67
CA ILE A 230 -4.86 14.64 -8.72
C ILE A 230 -4.60 13.14 -8.68
N PHE A 231 -3.36 12.73 -8.92
CA PHE A 231 -2.95 11.33 -8.83
C PHE A 231 -2.19 11.08 -7.53
N LEU A 232 -2.60 10.05 -6.82
CA LEU A 232 -1.82 9.43 -5.75
C LEU A 232 -1.10 8.22 -6.36
N THR A 233 0.22 8.30 -6.50
CA THR A 233 1.00 7.22 -7.11
C THR A 233 2.40 7.11 -6.52
N PRO A 234 2.98 5.91 -6.38
CA PRO A 234 4.38 5.76 -6.00
C PRO A 234 5.34 5.95 -7.19
N GLU A 235 4.85 5.90 -8.43
CA GLU A 235 5.65 6.08 -9.65
C GLU A 235 5.66 7.54 -10.10
N THR A 236 6.84 8.14 -10.11
CA THR A 236 7.05 9.54 -10.49
C THR A 236 7.72 9.70 -11.86
N TRP A 237 8.07 8.59 -12.51
CA TRP A 237 8.78 8.59 -13.79
C TRP A 237 8.18 7.59 -14.80
N LEU A 238 8.94 7.28 -15.84
CA LEU A 238 8.57 6.38 -16.93
C LEU A 238 8.68 4.91 -16.51
N PHE A 239 7.65 4.15 -16.87
CA PHE A 239 7.64 2.69 -16.76
C PHE A 239 8.28 2.05 -18.01
N ASN A 240 9.33 1.25 -17.84
CA ASN A 240 10.15 0.75 -18.93
C ASN A 240 9.41 -0.15 -19.93
N ASP A 241 8.34 -0.84 -19.49
CA ASP A 241 7.63 -1.82 -20.31
C ASP A 241 6.48 -1.21 -21.13
N VAL A 242 6.26 0.10 -21.05
CA VAL A 242 5.22 0.79 -21.82
C VAL A 242 5.90 1.78 -22.78
N PRO A 243 6.34 1.33 -23.98
CA PRO A 243 7.19 2.11 -24.86
C PRO A 243 6.55 3.36 -25.47
N ASP A 244 5.22 3.42 -25.46
CA ASP A 244 4.46 4.58 -25.93
C ASP A 244 4.44 5.74 -24.91
N VAL A 245 4.82 5.49 -23.65
CA VAL A 245 4.86 6.51 -22.60
C VAL A 245 6.20 7.25 -22.66
N LYS A 246 6.18 8.42 -23.32
CA LYS A 246 7.35 9.30 -23.47
C LYS A 246 7.48 10.35 -22.38
N GLU A 247 6.41 10.59 -21.65
CA GLU A 247 6.33 11.56 -20.57
C GLU A 247 5.76 10.88 -19.32
N PRO A 248 6.25 11.20 -18.11
CA PRO A 248 5.70 10.66 -16.88
C PRO A 248 4.20 10.95 -16.77
N CYS A 249 3.48 10.05 -16.08
CA CYS A 249 2.10 10.35 -15.69
C CYS A 249 2.03 11.36 -14.55
N PHE A 250 3.12 11.47 -13.78
CA PHE A 250 3.24 12.28 -12.59
C PHE A 250 3.61 13.73 -12.89
N ASN A 251 2.90 14.66 -12.27
CA ASN A 251 3.17 16.09 -12.30
C ASN A 251 3.22 16.64 -10.88
N THR A 252 4.41 17.01 -10.40
CA THR A 252 4.68 17.53 -9.05
C THR A 252 3.79 18.71 -8.65
N SER A 253 3.28 19.51 -9.61
CA SER A 253 2.40 20.64 -9.29
C SER A 253 1.03 20.20 -8.75
N LYS A 254 0.50 19.06 -9.21
CA LYS A 254 -0.85 18.57 -8.85
C LYS A 254 -0.88 17.22 -8.15
N ASP A 255 0.03 16.31 -8.51
CA ASP A 255 0.04 14.93 -8.03
C ASP A 255 0.81 14.81 -6.71
N ILE A 256 0.63 13.67 -6.04
CA ILE A 256 1.24 13.37 -4.75
C ILE A 256 1.94 12.01 -4.85
N ALA A 257 3.25 12.02 -4.61
CA ALA A 257 4.02 10.79 -4.46
C ALA A 257 3.62 10.13 -3.13
N ILE A 258 3.15 8.88 -3.18
CA ILE A 258 2.70 8.14 -1.99
C ILE A 258 3.51 6.85 -1.77
N PRO A 259 3.62 6.36 -0.53
CA PRO A 259 4.33 5.11 -0.24
C PRO A 259 3.59 3.88 -0.79
N GLY A 260 4.36 2.83 -1.09
CA GLY A 260 3.79 1.49 -1.31
C GLY A 260 3.32 0.87 0.01
N TYR A 261 2.43 -0.11 -0.05
CA TYR A 261 1.93 -0.76 1.16
C TYR A 261 2.88 -1.85 1.66
N LEU A 262 3.27 -1.77 2.92
CA LEU A 262 4.00 -2.81 3.65
C LEU A 262 3.15 -3.29 4.82
N HIS A 263 2.88 -4.60 4.88
CA HIS A 263 2.00 -5.12 5.91
C HIS A 263 2.66 -5.06 7.30
N ARG A 264 1.88 -4.82 8.36
CA ARG A 264 2.31 -4.90 9.77
C ARG A 264 3.26 -6.05 10.11
N HIS A 265 2.97 -7.27 9.66
CA HIS A 265 3.80 -8.43 9.98
C HIS A 265 5.18 -8.37 9.29
N GLU A 266 5.26 -7.76 8.12
CA GLU A 266 6.53 -7.53 7.42
C GLU A 266 7.34 -6.46 8.14
N ILE A 267 6.70 -5.35 8.53
CA ILE A 267 7.31 -4.29 9.36
C ILE A 267 7.94 -4.91 10.61
N TRP A 268 7.18 -5.72 11.35
CA TRP A 268 7.66 -6.37 12.56
C TRP A 268 8.80 -7.36 12.28
N SER A 269 8.67 -8.17 11.24
CA SER A 269 9.71 -9.13 10.87
C SER A 269 11.02 -8.44 10.46
N LEU A 270 10.96 -7.27 9.83
CA LEU A 270 12.14 -6.48 9.47
C LEU A 270 12.81 -5.89 10.71
N VAL A 271 12.02 -5.27 11.59
CA VAL A 271 12.52 -4.62 12.83
C VAL A 271 13.15 -5.65 13.77
N SER A 272 12.46 -6.79 14.00
CA SER A 272 12.94 -7.86 14.88
C SER A 272 14.20 -8.59 14.38
N ARG A 273 14.58 -8.39 13.12
CA ARG A 273 15.76 -9.01 12.49
C ARG A 273 16.92 -8.04 12.28
N ALA A 274 16.73 -6.74 12.56
CA ALA A 274 17.78 -5.75 12.44
C ALA A 274 18.89 -6.01 13.47
N ARG A 275 20.11 -6.25 13.00
CA ARG A 275 21.29 -6.41 13.87
C ARG A 275 21.89 -5.06 14.25
N PRO A 276 22.55 -4.94 15.42
CA PRO A 276 23.38 -3.80 15.76
C PRO A 276 24.40 -3.51 14.65
N LEU A 277 24.69 -2.24 14.38
CA LEU A 277 25.53 -1.85 13.24
C LEU A 277 26.91 -2.54 13.25
N ALA A 278 27.54 -2.64 14.43
CA ALA A 278 28.84 -3.26 14.62
C ALA A 278 28.87 -4.78 14.33
N GLU A 279 27.72 -5.44 14.31
CA GLU A 279 27.59 -6.88 14.04
C GLU A 279 27.26 -7.19 12.58
N ARG A 280 27.05 -6.15 11.74
CA ARG A 280 26.62 -6.34 10.36
C ARG A 280 27.77 -6.76 9.45
N GLU A 281 27.58 -7.86 8.75
CA GLU A 281 28.63 -8.48 7.93
C GLU A 281 28.61 -8.00 6.47
N HIS A 282 27.44 -7.62 5.95
CA HIS A 282 27.33 -7.17 4.57
C HIS A 282 27.56 -5.66 4.47
N LEU A 283 28.50 -5.25 3.63
CA LEU A 283 28.64 -3.84 3.24
C LEU A 283 27.34 -3.36 2.60
N ALA A 284 26.92 -4.00 1.51
CA ALA A 284 25.68 -3.64 0.83
C ALA A 284 24.96 -4.88 0.28
N VAL A 285 23.62 -4.79 0.23
CA VAL A 285 22.75 -5.83 -0.32
C VAL A 285 21.82 -5.30 -1.41
N PHE A 286 21.50 -6.12 -2.40
CA PHE A 286 20.34 -5.93 -3.28
C PHE A 286 19.54 -7.23 -3.38
N LEU A 287 18.29 -7.20 -2.90
CA LEU A 287 17.40 -8.35 -2.90
C LEU A 287 16.30 -8.18 -3.94
N GLY A 288 16.58 -8.58 -5.17
CA GLY A 288 15.66 -8.41 -6.28
C GLY A 288 16.24 -8.83 -7.63
N ARG A 289 15.38 -8.94 -8.63
CA ARG A 289 15.75 -9.44 -9.96
C ARG A 289 16.80 -8.55 -10.63
N THR A 290 17.94 -9.11 -11.03
CA THR A 290 18.97 -8.45 -11.84
C THR A 290 18.87 -8.76 -13.33
N ASP A 291 17.72 -9.28 -13.78
CA ASP A 291 17.48 -9.62 -15.18
C ASP A 291 17.73 -8.40 -16.09
N PRO A 292 18.60 -8.53 -17.13
CA PRO A 292 18.80 -7.48 -18.11
C PRO A 292 17.52 -7.03 -18.81
N SER A 293 16.45 -7.85 -18.88
CA SER A 293 15.17 -7.45 -19.47
C SER A 293 14.44 -6.34 -18.69
N ARG A 294 14.85 -6.08 -17.44
CA ARG A 294 14.22 -5.09 -16.55
C ARG A 294 15.03 -3.79 -16.43
N GLY A 295 15.99 -3.55 -17.33
CA GLY A 295 16.71 -2.29 -17.53
C GLY A 295 17.36 -2.21 -18.92
N PRO A 296 17.91 -1.06 -19.34
CA PRO A 296 17.15 0.12 -19.76
C PRO A 296 16.16 -0.15 -20.94
N HIS A 297 15.28 0.83 -21.19
CA HIS A 297 14.28 0.86 -22.28
C HIS A 297 14.95 0.86 -23.68
N PRO A 298 14.30 0.37 -24.76
CA PRO A 298 14.78 0.57 -26.14
C PRO A 298 15.07 2.02 -26.58
N SER A 299 14.58 3.03 -25.86
CA SER A 299 14.73 4.45 -26.21
C SER A 299 15.83 5.18 -25.42
N SER A 300 16.40 4.56 -24.39
CA SER A 300 17.39 5.18 -23.51
C SER A 300 18.65 4.33 -23.44
N ASN A 301 19.77 4.84 -23.97
CA ASN A 301 21.14 4.33 -23.76
C ASN A 301 21.60 4.56 -22.30
N GLY A 302 20.74 4.27 -21.32
CA GLY A 302 21.02 4.47 -19.90
C GLY A 302 21.92 3.37 -19.33
N PRO A 303 22.54 3.62 -18.16
CA PRO A 303 23.39 2.64 -17.48
C PRO A 303 22.58 1.41 -17.03
N ASP A 304 23.12 0.21 -17.28
CA ASP A 304 22.58 -1.06 -16.73
C ASP A 304 23.00 -1.24 -15.27
N VAL A 305 22.38 -0.47 -14.37
CA VAL A 305 22.64 -0.51 -12.92
C VAL A 305 22.53 -1.93 -12.37
N ARG A 306 21.49 -2.68 -12.75
CA ARG A 306 21.26 -4.05 -12.24
C ARG A 306 22.32 -5.03 -12.75
N GLY A 307 22.79 -4.88 -13.99
CA GLY A 307 23.94 -5.61 -14.51
C GLY A 307 25.23 -5.27 -13.78
N ILE A 308 25.44 -4.01 -13.42
CA ILE A 308 26.60 -3.59 -12.61
C ILE A 308 26.53 -4.22 -11.21
N LEU A 309 25.38 -4.20 -10.54
CA LEU A 309 25.22 -4.85 -9.22
C LEU A 309 25.50 -6.35 -9.29
N ARG A 310 25.04 -7.03 -10.34
CA ARG A 310 25.37 -8.45 -10.58
C ARG A 310 26.88 -8.66 -10.74
N ARG A 311 27.58 -7.79 -11.47
CA ARG A 311 29.05 -7.85 -11.59
C ARG A 311 29.73 -7.69 -10.23
N LEU A 312 29.36 -6.66 -9.46
CA LEU A 312 29.93 -6.42 -8.12
C LEU A 312 29.67 -7.58 -7.16
N HIS A 313 28.54 -8.28 -7.30
CA HIS A 313 28.25 -9.49 -6.54
C HIS A 313 29.20 -10.65 -6.90
N HIS A 314 29.43 -10.90 -8.19
CA HIS A 314 30.38 -11.94 -8.63
C HIS A 314 31.82 -11.66 -8.19
N GLU A 315 32.18 -10.38 -8.02
CA GLU A 315 33.46 -9.95 -7.47
C GLU A 315 33.53 -10.07 -5.92
N GLY A 316 32.46 -10.52 -5.26
CA GLY A 316 32.39 -10.67 -3.81
C GLY A 316 32.32 -9.34 -3.04
N LYS A 317 32.03 -8.23 -3.72
CA LYS A 317 32.03 -6.88 -3.12
C LYS A 317 30.70 -6.54 -2.43
N ILE A 318 29.60 -7.12 -2.89
CA ILE A 318 28.25 -6.94 -2.36
C ILE A 318 27.46 -8.26 -2.41
N PHE A 319 26.36 -8.34 -1.68
CA PHE A 319 25.47 -9.50 -1.72
C PHE A 319 24.23 -9.22 -2.57
N VAL A 320 23.95 -10.07 -3.55
CA VAL A 320 22.76 -9.99 -4.40
C VAL A 320 22.05 -11.33 -4.37
N ALA A 321 20.75 -11.30 -4.11
CA ALA A 321 19.93 -12.51 -4.13
C ALA A 321 18.52 -12.24 -4.68
N GLN A 322 17.87 -13.32 -5.10
CA GLN A 322 16.54 -13.32 -5.70
C GLN A 322 15.72 -14.46 -5.11
N ASP A 323 14.40 -14.31 -5.13
CA ASP A 323 13.44 -15.36 -4.77
C ASP A 323 13.68 -15.99 -3.37
N LEU A 324 14.25 -15.21 -2.44
CA LEU A 324 14.40 -15.59 -1.04
C LEU A 324 13.03 -15.62 -0.35
N ALA A 325 12.87 -16.55 0.60
CA ALA A 325 11.73 -16.51 1.50
C ALA A 325 11.74 -15.19 2.31
N ILE A 326 10.56 -14.63 2.59
CA ILE A 326 10.42 -13.34 3.29
C ILE A 326 11.27 -13.28 4.59
N PRO A 327 11.24 -14.28 5.49
CA PRO A 327 12.05 -14.22 6.71
C PRO A 327 13.57 -14.19 6.47
N GLU A 328 14.04 -14.88 5.43
CA GLU A 328 15.46 -14.93 5.05
C GLU A 328 15.89 -13.59 4.44
N MET A 329 15.08 -13.06 3.53
CA MET A 329 15.27 -11.73 2.96
C MET A 329 15.41 -10.67 4.06
N HIS A 330 14.50 -10.66 5.04
CA HIS A 330 14.53 -9.71 6.15
C HIS A 330 15.79 -9.87 7.02
N ALA A 331 16.23 -11.11 7.27
CA ALA A 331 17.47 -11.37 8.00
C ALA A 331 18.71 -10.84 7.27
N VAL A 332 18.77 -11.03 5.94
CA VAL A 332 19.87 -10.50 5.11
C VAL A 332 19.88 -8.97 5.13
N MET A 333 18.72 -8.32 5.01
CA MET A 333 18.61 -6.86 5.11
C MET A 333 19.03 -6.35 6.49
N GLY A 334 18.61 -7.02 7.55
CA GLY A 334 19.01 -6.70 8.93
C GLY A 334 20.50 -6.89 9.22
N ASN A 335 21.22 -7.65 8.39
CA ASN A 335 22.66 -7.90 8.46
C ASN A 335 23.49 -6.99 7.52
N ALA A 336 22.86 -5.99 6.88
CA ALA A 336 23.51 -5.12 5.89
C ALA A 336 23.64 -3.68 6.35
N ARG A 337 24.78 -3.03 6.07
CA ARG A 337 24.96 -1.59 6.35
C ARG A 337 24.14 -0.74 5.36
N PHE A 338 24.17 -1.11 4.07
CA PHE A 338 23.47 -0.41 2.99
C PHE A 338 22.54 -1.33 2.20
N CYS A 339 21.39 -0.81 1.78
CA CYS A 339 20.39 -1.53 0.98
C CYS A 339 20.19 -0.80 -0.34
N PHE A 340 20.57 -1.43 -1.44
CA PHE A 340 20.47 -0.84 -2.78
C PHE A 340 19.04 -0.90 -3.30
N VAL A 341 18.57 0.22 -3.83
CA VAL A 341 17.25 0.39 -4.42
C VAL A 341 17.40 0.84 -5.88
N PRO A 342 17.77 -0.08 -6.80
CA PRO A 342 17.95 0.26 -8.20
C PRO A 342 16.63 0.33 -8.97
N LYS A 343 16.58 1.26 -9.93
CA LYS A 343 15.51 1.32 -10.93
C LYS A 343 15.28 -0.05 -11.56
N GLY A 344 14.01 -0.44 -11.70
CA GLY A 344 13.60 -1.63 -12.44
C GLY A 344 12.76 -1.24 -13.64
N LYS A 345 11.65 -1.96 -13.86
CA LYS A 345 10.60 -1.50 -14.77
C LYS A 345 10.02 -0.14 -14.34
N SER A 346 10.07 0.13 -13.04
CA SER A 346 9.57 1.32 -12.39
C SER A 346 10.73 2.07 -11.72
N ALA A 347 10.59 3.39 -11.52
CA ALA A 347 11.59 4.18 -10.81
C ALA A 347 11.57 3.92 -9.29
N TRP A 348 10.41 3.55 -8.74
CA TRP A 348 10.25 3.24 -7.32
C TRP A 348 10.39 1.74 -7.01
N SER A 349 10.55 1.42 -5.73
CA SER A 349 10.55 0.04 -5.25
C SER A 349 10.13 -0.10 -3.80
N LEU A 350 9.37 -1.15 -3.47
CA LEU A 350 9.03 -1.49 -2.08
C LEU A 350 10.27 -1.73 -1.20
N ARG A 351 11.40 -2.13 -1.82
CA ARG A 351 12.71 -2.31 -1.16
C ARG A 351 13.18 -1.09 -0.37
N PHE A 352 12.78 0.10 -0.81
CA PHE A 352 13.08 1.33 -0.09
C PHE A 352 12.43 1.34 1.30
N TYR A 353 11.12 1.08 1.39
CA TYR A 353 10.40 1.11 2.66
C TYR A 353 10.88 -0.02 3.58
N GLU A 354 11.12 -1.21 3.04
CA GLU A 354 11.65 -2.33 3.81
C GLU A 354 13.05 -2.05 4.37
N ALA A 355 13.91 -1.36 3.63
CA ALA A 355 15.24 -0.96 4.12
C ALA A 355 15.14 -0.06 5.36
N LEU A 356 14.19 0.89 5.38
CA LEU A 356 13.93 1.74 6.54
C LEU A 356 13.55 0.91 7.79
N PHE A 357 12.74 -0.14 7.64
CA PHE A 357 12.34 -1.01 8.74
C PHE A 357 13.38 -2.06 9.13
N ALA A 358 14.20 -2.52 8.20
CA ALA A 358 15.40 -3.33 8.48
C ALA A 358 16.53 -2.52 9.14
N ASN A 359 16.33 -1.21 9.34
CA ASN A 359 17.33 -0.28 9.86
C ASN A 359 18.60 -0.27 8.98
N CYS A 360 18.44 -0.46 7.67
CA CYS A 360 19.50 -0.54 6.66
C CYS A 360 19.49 0.74 5.82
N VAL A 361 20.64 1.42 5.66
CA VAL A 361 20.67 2.73 5.00
C VAL A 361 20.30 2.58 3.52
N PRO A 362 19.18 3.16 3.04
CA PRO A 362 18.77 3.02 1.64
C PRO A 362 19.69 3.80 0.72
N VAL A 363 20.17 3.14 -0.34
CA VAL A 363 20.93 3.76 -1.43
C VAL A 363 20.08 3.71 -2.69
N ILE A 364 19.51 4.85 -3.07
CA ILE A 364 18.63 5.01 -4.22
C ILE A 364 19.49 5.11 -5.48
N LEU A 365 19.36 4.12 -6.37
CA LEU A 365 20.01 4.05 -7.67
C LEU A 365 18.93 4.22 -8.76
N SER A 366 18.22 5.34 -8.67
CA SER A 366 17.22 5.78 -9.64
C SER A 366 17.18 7.31 -9.68
N ASP A 367 17.64 7.90 -10.78
CA ASP A 367 17.88 9.34 -10.87
C ASP A 367 16.58 10.16 -10.77
N HIS A 368 15.51 9.67 -11.39
CA HIS A 368 14.25 10.42 -11.56
C HIS A 368 13.14 10.01 -10.59
N TRP A 369 13.44 9.17 -9.60
CA TRP A 369 12.47 8.87 -8.56
C TRP A 369 12.43 10.00 -7.53
N GLU A 370 11.25 10.57 -7.34
CA GLU A 370 10.91 11.48 -6.24
C GLU A 370 10.28 10.65 -5.12
N LEU A 371 10.83 10.70 -3.91
CA LEU A 371 10.30 9.94 -2.79
C LEU A 371 8.95 10.52 -2.33
N PRO A 372 8.10 9.70 -1.70
CA PRO A 372 6.88 10.21 -1.09
C PRO A 372 7.20 11.28 -0.05
N PHE A 373 6.43 12.37 -0.10
CA PHE A 373 6.44 13.45 0.88
C PHE A 373 7.74 14.28 0.96
N GLU A 374 8.57 14.31 -0.11
CA GLU A 374 9.74 15.21 -0.18
C GLU A 374 9.38 16.70 -0.02
N GLU A 375 8.11 17.09 -0.16
CA GLU A 375 7.64 18.45 0.10
C GLU A 375 7.74 18.88 1.58
N PHE A 376 7.89 17.93 2.51
CA PHE A 376 8.11 18.24 3.93
C PHE A 376 9.12 17.33 4.62
N LEU A 377 9.56 16.24 3.99
CA LEU A 377 10.63 15.38 4.48
C LEU A 377 11.95 15.70 3.77
N THR A 378 13.02 15.92 4.55
CA THR A 378 14.35 16.18 3.98
C THR A 378 15.03 14.85 3.65
N ARG A 379 14.88 14.36 2.41
CA ARG A 379 15.43 13.05 1.96
C ARG A 379 16.89 12.80 2.35
N THR A 380 17.75 13.82 2.24
CA THR A 380 19.21 13.69 2.46
C THR A 380 19.59 13.36 3.90
N SER A 381 18.64 13.38 4.84
CA SER A 381 18.89 13.04 6.24
C SER A 381 18.89 11.53 6.52
N PHE A 382 18.21 10.72 5.69
CA PHE A 382 18.01 9.28 5.95
C PHE A 382 18.25 8.37 4.73
N THR A 383 18.75 8.90 3.61
CA THR A 383 19.05 8.13 2.40
C THR A 383 20.32 8.63 1.72
N ILE A 384 20.88 7.78 0.86
CA ILE A 384 21.91 8.15 -0.11
C ILE A 384 21.28 8.04 -1.50
N LYS A 385 21.27 9.11 -2.30
CA LYS A 385 20.88 9.05 -3.72
C LYS A 385 22.15 9.16 -4.55
N TRP A 386 22.40 8.17 -5.41
CA TRP A 386 23.63 8.07 -6.20
C TRP A 386 23.31 8.02 -7.69
N PRO A 387 24.05 8.77 -8.55
CA PRO A 387 23.79 8.81 -9.98
C PRO A 387 23.90 7.42 -10.63
N GLU A 388 22.91 7.03 -11.42
CA GLU A 388 22.90 5.72 -12.09
C GLU A 388 24.16 5.51 -12.96
N SER A 389 24.70 6.57 -13.56
CA SER A 389 25.88 6.55 -14.43
C SER A 389 27.21 6.34 -13.71
N HIS A 390 27.25 6.53 -12.39
CA HIS A 390 28.44 6.38 -11.56
C HIS A 390 28.36 5.14 -10.65
N VAL A 391 27.42 4.23 -10.88
CA VAL A 391 27.33 2.98 -10.10
C VAL A 391 28.52 2.09 -10.45
N GLY A 392 29.29 1.69 -9.43
CA GLY A 392 30.51 0.91 -9.61
C GLY A 392 31.42 0.99 -8.38
N ASP A 393 32.73 0.91 -8.60
CA ASP A 393 33.70 0.99 -7.52
C ASP A 393 33.70 2.35 -6.81
N GLU A 394 33.43 3.44 -7.54
CA GLU A 394 33.30 4.79 -6.96
C GLU A 394 32.22 4.85 -5.87
N LEU A 395 31.05 4.23 -6.13
CA LEU A 395 29.99 4.09 -5.13
C LEU A 395 30.48 3.28 -3.93
N LEU A 396 31.16 2.15 -4.16
CA LEU A 396 31.62 1.30 -3.05
C LEU A 396 32.67 2.00 -2.18
N ASP A 397 33.56 2.77 -2.76
CA ASP A 397 34.58 3.53 -2.03
C ASP A 397 33.92 4.65 -1.21
N PHE A 398 32.92 5.34 -1.78
CA PHE A 398 32.08 6.27 -1.05
C PHE A 398 31.41 5.60 0.17
N LEU A 399 30.78 4.44 -0.02
CA LEU A 399 30.10 3.71 1.06
C LEU A 399 31.06 3.22 2.15
N ARG A 400 32.25 2.71 1.78
CA ARG A 400 33.28 2.25 2.74
C ARG A 400 33.84 3.38 3.59
N ASN A 401 33.90 4.60 3.03
CA ASN A 401 34.40 5.78 3.75
C ASN A 401 33.40 6.34 4.78
N HIS A 402 32.19 5.78 4.89
CA HIS A 402 31.25 6.17 5.95
C HIS A 402 31.68 5.62 7.31
N THR A 403 31.75 6.51 8.29
CA THR A 403 31.93 6.14 9.69
C THR A 403 30.65 5.54 10.26
N ASP A 404 30.76 4.72 11.31
CA ASP A 404 29.61 4.18 12.02
C ASP A 404 28.71 5.29 12.59
N ASP A 405 29.30 6.37 13.12
CA ASP A 405 28.54 7.54 13.56
C ASP A 405 27.70 8.17 12.44
N ALA A 406 28.20 8.19 11.20
CA ALA A 406 27.45 8.71 10.07
C ALA A 406 26.27 7.79 9.73
N LEU A 407 26.48 6.47 9.76
CA LEU A 407 25.41 5.50 9.52
C LEU A 407 24.36 5.51 10.62
N GLU A 408 24.76 5.61 11.89
CA GLU A 408 23.82 5.74 13.00
C GLU A 408 22.97 7.00 12.89
N ARG A 409 23.52 8.11 12.36
CA ARG A 409 22.71 9.30 12.03
C ARG A 409 21.68 9.01 10.95
N TYR A 410 22.06 8.43 9.82
CA TYR A 410 21.10 8.04 8.77
C TYR A 410 20.01 7.10 9.31
N MET A 411 20.40 6.10 10.10
CA MET A 411 19.50 5.11 10.69
C MET A 411 18.57 5.76 11.74
N SER A 412 19.06 6.72 12.51
CA SER A 412 18.26 7.48 13.47
C SER A 412 17.20 8.35 12.78
N GLU A 413 17.60 9.09 11.75
CA GLU A 413 16.67 9.91 10.96
C GLU A 413 15.66 9.02 10.20
N ALA A 414 16.10 7.86 9.69
CA ALA A 414 15.19 6.87 9.10
C ALA A 414 14.14 6.40 10.10
N ARG A 415 14.53 6.06 11.35
CA ARG A 415 13.58 5.68 12.40
C ARG A 415 12.59 6.78 12.75
N ARG A 416 13.03 8.05 12.71
CA ARG A 416 12.18 9.22 12.94
C ARG A 416 11.15 9.42 11.84
N HIS A 417 11.49 9.14 10.58
CA HIS A 417 10.65 9.47 9.43
C HIS A 417 9.88 8.28 8.82
N ARG A 418 10.30 7.04 9.07
CA ARG A 418 9.72 5.85 8.41
C ARG A 418 8.22 5.66 8.62
N CYS A 419 7.67 6.20 9.71
CA CYS A 419 6.25 6.07 10.05
C CYS A 419 5.34 6.83 9.08
N TRP A 420 5.83 7.91 8.47
CA TRP A 420 5.14 8.58 7.35
C TRP A 420 4.89 7.66 6.15
N TYR A 421 5.54 6.50 6.08
CA TYR A 421 5.36 5.51 5.03
C TYR A 421 4.46 4.33 5.41
N VAL A 422 3.82 4.37 6.58
CA VAL A 422 2.94 3.31 7.09
C VAL A 422 1.48 3.67 6.86
N TYR A 423 0.70 2.70 6.39
CA TYR A 423 -0.76 2.78 6.33
C TYR A 423 -1.34 1.99 7.51
N PRO A 424 -1.76 2.68 8.60
CA PRO A 424 -2.38 2.00 9.73
C PRO A 424 -3.69 1.34 9.30
N SER A 425 -3.88 0.07 9.66
CA SER A 425 -5.10 -0.67 9.38
C SER A 425 -6.25 -0.17 10.25
N VAL A 426 -7.28 0.37 9.60
CA VAL A 426 -8.52 0.84 10.26
C VAL A 426 -9.18 -0.28 11.06
N LEU A 427 -9.09 -1.52 10.58
CA LEU A 427 -9.73 -2.68 11.18
C LEU A 427 -8.87 -3.33 12.27
N ASP A 428 -7.53 -3.33 12.12
CA ASP A 428 -6.62 -4.09 12.99
C ASP A 428 -6.00 -3.28 14.14
N GLU A 429 -5.98 -1.95 14.07
CA GLU A 429 -5.08 -1.14 14.93
C GLU A 429 -5.76 -0.28 16.00
N VAL A 430 -7.10 -0.21 16.02
CA VAL A 430 -7.81 0.61 17.01
C VAL A 430 -8.17 -0.26 18.23
N HIS A 431 -7.29 -0.30 19.23
CA HIS A 431 -7.56 -0.77 20.62
C HIS A 431 -7.32 -2.25 20.96
N LEU A 432 -6.40 -2.94 20.29
CA LEU A 432 -5.77 -4.10 20.93
C LEU A 432 -4.82 -3.56 22.01
N ALA A 433 -4.96 -4.03 23.26
CA ALA A 433 -3.98 -3.74 24.31
C ALA A 433 -2.56 -3.99 23.77
N PRO A 434 -1.54 -3.18 24.12
CA PRO A 434 -0.21 -3.28 23.56
C PRO A 434 0.31 -4.71 23.68
N GLY A 435 0.33 -5.40 22.54
CA GLY A 435 0.92 -6.72 22.38
C GLY A 435 2.40 -6.58 22.03
N PRO A 436 3.19 -7.65 22.17
CA PRO A 436 4.61 -7.62 21.82
C PRO A 436 4.88 -7.23 20.35
N ASP A 437 3.90 -7.38 19.45
CA ASP A 437 4.00 -7.10 18.01
C ASP A 437 3.19 -5.84 17.59
N ASP A 438 3.04 -4.86 18.47
CA ASP A 438 2.27 -3.62 18.22
C ASP A 438 3.04 -2.63 17.34
N LEU A 439 2.40 -2.07 16.29
CA LEU A 439 3.01 -1.05 15.43
C LEU A 439 3.32 0.23 16.20
N LEU A 440 2.56 0.56 17.25
CA LEU A 440 2.85 1.72 18.09
C LEU A 440 4.21 1.61 18.80
N SER A 441 4.73 0.38 19.02
CA SER A 441 6.09 0.21 19.55
C SER A 441 7.18 0.59 18.53
N VAL A 442 6.88 0.44 17.24
CA VAL A 442 7.78 0.74 16.12
C VAL A 442 7.62 2.19 15.65
N CYS A 443 6.39 2.69 15.73
CA CYS A 443 5.90 4.00 15.31
C CYS A 443 5.03 4.63 16.40
N PRO A 444 5.64 5.26 17.43
CA PRO A 444 4.90 5.79 18.58
C PRO A 444 3.89 6.90 18.25
N ASN A 445 4.12 7.65 17.18
CA ASN A 445 3.25 8.74 16.74
C ASN A 445 2.37 8.33 15.55
N LEU A 446 2.06 7.05 15.38
CA LEU A 446 1.38 6.56 14.17
C LEU A 446 0.01 7.21 13.96
N ASP A 447 -0.65 7.72 15.00
CA ASP A 447 -1.92 8.45 14.88
C ASP A 447 -1.79 9.77 14.12
N GLU A 448 -0.62 10.42 14.17
CA GLU A 448 -0.35 11.72 13.52
C GLU A 448 0.62 11.62 12.34
N GLU A 449 1.63 10.75 12.45
CA GLU A 449 2.75 10.59 11.52
C GLU A 449 2.62 9.27 10.73
N ASN A 450 1.66 9.25 9.82
CA ASN A 450 1.39 8.12 8.93
C ASN A 450 1.19 8.57 7.46
N ALA A 451 1.06 7.61 6.55
CA ALA A 451 0.90 7.89 5.12
C ALA A 451 -0.38 8.71 4.83
N PHE A 452 -1.47 8.51 5.57
CA PHE A 452 -2.69 9.29 5.41
C PHE A 452 -2.51 10.75 5.82
N GLY A 453 -1.88 10.99 6.97
CA GLY A 453 -1.50 12.31 7.44
C GLY A 453 -0.58 13.02 6.44
N GLY A 454 0.36 12.29 5.84
CA GLY A 454 1.23 12.79 4.78
C GLY A 454 0.44 13.23 3.54
N ILE A 455 -0.48 12.39 3.06
CA ILE A 455 -1.38 12.70 1.94
C ILE A 455 -2.19 13.96 2.24
N LEU A 456 -2.84 14.04 3.41
CA LEU A 456 -3.64 15.19 3.82
C LEU A 456 -2.82 16.48 3.92
N ARG A 457 -1.60 16.41 4.44
CA ARG A 457 -0.71 17.56 4.56
C ARG A 457 -0.36 18.14 3.19
N VAL A 458 -0.08 17.27 2.21
CA VAL A 458 0.21 17.70 0.84
C VAL A 458 -1.07 18.20 0.14
N LEU A 459 -2.20 17.49 0.28
CA LEU A 459 -3.50 17.92 -0.24
C LEU A 459 -3.90 19.29 0.30
N GLY A 460 -3.72 19.54 1.59
CA GLY A 460 -4.03 20.82 2.22
C GLY A 460 -3.24 21.99 1.63
N ARG A 461 -1.98 21.76 1.20
CA ARG A 461 -1.17 22.75 0.47
C ARG A 461 -1.60 22.92 -0.98
N LYS A 462 -2.02 21.82 -1.62
CA LYS A 462 -2.51 21.80 -3.01
C LYS A 462 -3.95 22.29 -3.13
N ARG A 463 -4.68 22.44 -2.01
CA ARG A 463 -6.01 23.02 -1.97
C ARG A 463 -5.94 24.45 -2.50
N ARG A 464 -6.40 24.62 -3.74
CA ARG A 464 -6.54 25.94 -4.33
C ARG A 464 -7.61 26.68 -3.53
N THR A 465 -7.27 27.79 -2.89
CA THR A 465 -8.28 28.68 -2.29
C THR A 465 -9.22 29.12 -3.40
N VAL A 466 -10.44 28.59 -3.38
CA VAL A 466 -11.56 29.03 -4.20
C VAL A 466 -11.87 30.47 -3.78
N GLY A 467 -11.21 31.44 -4.41
CA GLY A 467 -11.33 32.85 -4.02
C GLY A 467 -10.44 33.86 -4.74
N SER A 468 -9.66 33.47 -5.75
CA SER A 468 -8.90 34.43 -6.54
C SER A 468 -8.74 33.97 -8.01
N MET A 469 -9.84 33.95 -8.75
CA MET A 469 -9.87 34.20 -10.19
C MET A 469 -11.20 34.87 -10.53
#